data_AF-A0A814PCN1-F1
#
_entry.id   AF-A0A814PCN1-F1
#
_cell.length_a   1.000
_cell.length_b   1.000
_cell.length_c   1.000
_cell.angle_alpha   90.00
_cell.angle_beta   90.00
_cell.angle_gamma   90.00
#
_symmetry.space_group_name_H-M   'P 1'
#
loop_
_entity.id
_entity.type
_entity.pdbx_description
1 polymer ?
#
loop_
_entity_poly.entity_id
_entity_poly.type
_entity_poly.pdbx_seq_one_letter_code
_entity_poly.pdbx_strand_id
1 'polypeptide(L)' 'MRDSINRTKSQALAVYLFWLKTGLDQQTIASYFNLENRISISHMCQQVRATLTEDFVPYNLGPSVMGGDEWVKQNSEIAK' A
#
# COMPACT_ATOMS: atom_id res chain seq x y z
N MET A 1 9.44 2.47 -2.85
CA MET A 1 9.69 3.20 -1.56
C MET A 1 10.95 2.67 -0.85
N ARG A 2 11.79 3.53 -0.24
CA ARG A 2 13.00 3.14 0.53
C ARG A 2 12.75 3.26 2.05
N ASP A 3 13.51 2.50 2.83
CA ASP A 3 13.61 2.71 4.27
C ASP A 3 14.26 4.06 4.57
N SER A 4 13.92 4.65 5.71
CA SER A 4 14.49 5.91 6.18
C SER A 4 14.86 5.80 7.65
N ILE A 5 15.72 6.70 8.13
CA ILE A 5 16.11 6.78 9.54
C ILE A 5 14.88 6.89 10.46
N ASN A 6 13.83 7.57 9.99
CA ASN A 6 12.64 7.87 10.80
C ASN A 6 11.51 6.85 10.61
N ARG A 7 11.62 5.91 9.66
CA ARG A 7 10.52 5.00 9.30
C ARG A 7 11.00 3.85 8.40
N THR A 8 10.58 2.63 8.74
CA THR A 8 10.73 1.44 7.89
C THR A 8 9.61 1.29 6.86
N LYS A 9 9.83 0.50 5.80
CA LYS A 9 8.78 0.14 4.82
C LYS A 9 7.61 -0.57 5.48
N SER A 10 7.89 -1.47 6.45
CA SER A 10 6.86 -2.22 7.18
C SER A 10 5.97 -1.29 8.01
N GLN A 11 6.58 -0.28 8.66
CA GLN A 11 5.81 0.72 9.41
C GLN A 11 4.93 1.56 8.47
N ALA A 12 5.44 1.95 7.30
CA ALA A 12 4.65 2.66 6.29
C ALA A 12 3.45 1.83 5.79
N LEU A 13 3.68 0.54 5.53
CA LEU A 13 2.64 -0.41 5.13
C LEU A 13 1.61 -0.60 6.25
N ALA A 14 2.05 -0.74 7.50
CA ALA A 14 1.15 -0.88 8.64
C ALA A 14 0.23 0.33 8.80
N VAL A 15 0.78 1.54 8.67
CA VAL A 15 -0.01 2.79 8.70
C VAL A 15 -1.01 2.84 7.55
N TYR A 16 -0.58 2.53 6.32
CA TYR A 16 -1.47 2.52 5.15
C TYR A 16 -2.61 1.50 5.29
N LEU A 17 -2.32 0.28 5.73
CA LEU A 17 -3.31 -0.77 5.92
C LEU A 17 -4.27 -0.44 7.07
N PHE A 18 -3.76 0.13 8.15
CA PHE A 18 -4.58 0.59 9.27
C PHE A 18 -5.53 1.71 8.83
N TRP A 19 -5.03 2.70 8.09
CA TRP A 19 -5.86 3.75 7.51
C TRP A 19 -6.94 3.17 6.58
N LEU A 20 -6.55 2.26 5.68
CA LEU A 20 -7.49 1.63 4.75
C LEU A 20 -8.60 0.85 5.47
N LYS A 21 -8.29 0.22 6.59
CA LYS A 21 -9.24 -0.56 7.39
C LYS A 21 -10.17 0.32 8.24
N THR A 22 -9.68 1.44 8.75
CA THR A 22 -10.39 2.22 9.78
C THR A 22 -10.99 3.52 9.27
N GLY A 23 -10.43 4.09 8.20
CA GLY A 23 -10.84 5.39 7.66
C GLY A 23 -10.55 6.59 8.57
N LEU A 24 -9.74 6.42 9.62
CA LEU A 24 -9.44 7.47 10.60
C LEU A 24 -8.64 8.62 9.99
N ASP A 25 -8.73 9.79 10.62
CA ASP A 25 -7.99 10.97 10.20
C ASP A 25 -6.49 10.88 10.55
N GLN A 26 -5.70 11.76 9.95
CA GLN A 26 -4.24 11.72 10.07
C GLN A 26 -3.75 11.98 11.49
N GLN A 27 -4.43 12.83 12.28
CA GLN A 27 -4.01 13.13 13.65
C GLN A 27 -4.23 11.92 14.54
N THR A 28 -5.40 11.29 14.46
CA THR A 28 -5.70 10.07 15.22
C THR A 28 -4.70 8.96 14.91
N ILE A 29 -4.36 8.76 13.62
CA ILE A 29 -3.38 7.77 13.20
C ILE A 29 -1.98 8.11 13.70
N ALA A 30 -1.56 9.38 13.60
CA ALA A 30 -0.25 9.80 14.10
C ALA A 30 -0.11 9.55 15.60
N SER A 31 -1.15 9.87 16.39
CA SER A 31 -1.19 9.56 17.82
C SER A 31 -1.12 8.06 18.09
N TYR A 32 -1.88 7.25 17.35
CA TYR A 32 -1.93 5.79 17.54
C TYR A 32 -0.57 5.11 17.27
N PHE A 33 0.13 5.55 16.22
CA PHE A 33 1.44 5.01 15.84
C PHE A 33 2.62 5.74 16.49
N ASN A 34 2.36 6.68 17.40
CA ASN A 34 3.36 7.56 18.03
C ASN A 34 4.32 8.19 17.01
N LEU A 35 3.76 8.68 15.90
CA LEU A 35 4.51 9.31 14.83
C LEU A 35 4.62 10.81 15.11
N GLU A 36 5.83 11.36 14.99
CA GLU A 36 6.02 12.80 15.11
C GLU A 36 5.23 13.55 14.03
N ASN A 37 4.63 14.69 14.42
CA ASN A 37 3.79 15.55 13.57
C ASN A 37 4.46 16.06 12.28
N ARG A 38 5.77 15.85 12.11
CA ARG A 38 6.52 16.19 10.89
C ARG A 38 6.27 15.20 9.74
N ILE A 39 5.81 13.99 10.03
CA ILE A 39 5.53 12.97 9.01
C ILE A 39 4.08 13.11 8.56
N SER A 40 3.88 13.62 7.36
CA SER A 40 2.57 13.61 6.71
C SER A 40 2.12 12.17 6.44
N ILE A 41 1.10 11.71 7.18
CA ILE A 41 0.48 10.38 6.99
C ILE A 41 -0.06 10.25 5.57
N SER A 42 -0.63 11.32 5.01
CA SER A 42 -1.11 11.33 3.62
C SER A 42 0.02 11.08 2.63
N HIS A 43 1.17 11.76 2.79
CA HIS A 43 2.33 11.54 1.93
C HIS A 43 2.85 10.10 2.05
N MET A 44 2.88 9.55 3.26
CA MET A 44 3.24 8.15 3.47
C MET A 44 2.28 7.18 2.77
N CYS A 45 0.97 7.41 2.89
CA CYS A 45 -0.04 6.60 2.20
C CYS A 45 0.10 6.72 0.68
N GLN A 46 0.39 7.91 0.16
CA GLN A 46 0.65 8.14 -1.26
C GLN A 46 1.86 7.35 -1.75
N GLN A 47 2.97 7.36 -1.00
CA GLN A 47 4.16 6.58 -1.35
C GLN A 47 3.92 5.08 -1.39
N VAL A 48 3.15 4.56 -0.42
CA VAL A 48 2.77 3.14 -0.39
C VAL A 48 1.89 2.82 -1.59
N ARG A 49 0.86 3.62 -1.85
CA ARG A 49 -0.03 3.41 -3.00
C ARG A 49 0.72 3.45 -4.33
N ALA A 50 1.58 4.44 -4.54
CA ALA A 50 2.39 4.53 -5.76
C ALA A 50 3.28 3.29 -5.93
N THR A 51 3.98 2.87 -4.87
CA THR A 51 4.83 1.66 -4.92
C THR A 51 4.01 0.40 -5.21
N LEU A 52 2.81 0.27 -4.65
CA LEU A 52 1.95 -0.88 -4.92
C LEU A 52 1.46 -0.90 -6.37
N THR A 53 1.05 0.25 -6.91
CA THR A 53 0.51 0.35 -8.27
C THR A 53 1.57 0.27 -9.35
N GLU A 54 2.74 0.88 -9.14
CA GLU A 54 3.80 0.98 -10.15
C GLU A 54 4.73 -0.24 -10.15
N ASP A 55 5.01 -0.82 -8.98
CA ASP A 55 5.92 -1.97 -8.88
C ASP A 55 5.16 -3.26 -8.55
N PHE A 56 4.48 -3.33 -7.41
CA PHE A 56 3.99 -4.61 -6.91
C PHE A 56 2.96 -5.24 -7.85
N VAL A 57 1.96 -4.46 -8.29
CA VAL A 57 0.88 -4.96 -9.14
C VAL A 57 1.43 -5.45 -10.48
N PRO A 58 2.19 -4.67 -11.29
CA PRO A 58 2.69 -5.16 -12.57
C PRO A 58 3.62 -6.38 -12.47
N TYR A 59 4.45 -6.44 -11.43
CA TYR A 59 5.46 -7.49 -11.27
C TYR A 59 4.99 -8.74 -10.53
N ASN A 60 3.85 -8.72 -9.84
CA ASN A 60 3.36 -9.88 -9.07
C ASN A 60 1.93 -10.26 -9.37
N LEU A 61 1.10 -9.30 -9.79
CA LEU A 61 -0.33 -9.47 -10.07
C LEU A 61 -0.70 -9.05 -11.49
N GLY A 62 0.29 -8.77 -12.34
CA GLY A 62 0.09 -8.25 -13.69
C GLY A 62 0.04 -9.36 -14.74
N PRO A 63 -0.52 -9.06 -15.92
CA PRO A 63 -0.51 -9.97 -17.08
C PRO A 63 0.90 -10.27 -17.61
N SER A 64 1.91 -9.55 -17.12
CA SER A 64 3.33 -9.79 -17.38
C SER A 64 3.88 -11.04 -16.67
N VAL A 65 3.21 -11.52 -15.62
CA VAL A 65 3.68 -12.62 -14.75
C VAL A 65 2.83 -13.88 -14.94
N MET A 66 1.54 -13.72 -15.23
CA MET A 66 0.65 -14.79 -15.65
C MET A 66 0.49 -14.73 -17.17
N GLY A 67 0.58 -15.88 -17.86
CA GLY A 67 0.23 -15.95 -19.27
C GLY A 67 -1.17 -15.37 -19.50
N GLY A 68 -1.38 -14.63 -20.60
CA GLY A 68 -2.63 -13.89 -20.83
C GLY A 68 -3.91 -14.72 -20.64
N ASP A 69 -3.87 -16.01 -21.01
CA ASP A 69 -4.98 -16.95 -20.82
C ASP A 69 -5.26 -17.27 -19.34
N GLU A 70 -4.22 -17.40 -18.53
CA GLU A 70 -4.30 -17.67 -17.08
C GLU A 70 -4.81 -16.44 -16.32
N TRP A 71 -4.39 -15.25 -16.76
CA TRP A 71 -4.88 -13.98 -16.22
C TRP A 71 -6.37 -13.75 -16.49
N VAL A 72 -6.83 -14.02 -17.71
CA VAL A 72 -8.25 -13.91 -18.07
C VAL A 72 -9.08 -14.93 -17.28
N LYS A 73 -8.59 -16.16 -17.12
CA LYS A 73 -9.31 -17.21 -16.39
C LYS A 73 -9.51 -16.86 -14.90
N GLN A 74 -8.45 -16.44 -14.20
CA GLN A 74 -8.58 -16.07 -12.78
C GLN A 74 -9.53 -14.89 -12.55
N ASN A 75 -9.42 -13.82 -13.35
CA ASN A 75 -10.29 -12.65 -13.17
C ASN A 75 -11.75 -12.93 -13.56
N SER A 76 -11.98 -13.83 -14.52
CA SER A 76 -13.34 -14.26 -14.89
C SER A 76 -13.98 -15.15 -13.83
N GLU A 77 -13.19 -15.93 -13.09
CA GLU A 77 -13.67 -16.76 -11.98
C GLU A 77 -13.95 -15.92 -10.71
N ILE A 78 -13.15 -14.89 -10.45
CA ILE A 78 -13.37 -13.96 -9.31
C ILE A 78 -14.59 -13.06 -9.54
N ALA A 79 -14.96 -12.78 -10.80
CA ALA A 79 -16.09 -11.92 -11.16
C ALA A 79 -17.47 -12.62 -11.19
N LYS A 80 -17.54 -13.91 -10.82
CA LYS A 80 -18.80 -14.67 -10.68
C LYS A 80 -19.26 -14.73 -9.23
#